data_AF-A0A4Q2XWU1-F1
#
_entry.id   AF-A0A4Q2XWU1-F1
#
_cell.length_a   1.000
_cell.length_b   1.000
_cell.length_c   1.000
_cell.angle_alpha   90.00
_cell.angle_beta   90.00
_cell.angle_gamma   90.00
#
_symmetry.space_group_name_H-M   'P 1'
#
loop_
_entity.id
_entity.type
_entity.pdbx_description
1 polymer ?
#
loop_
_entity_poly.entity_id
_entity_poly.type
_entity_poly.pdbx_seq_one_letter_code
_entity_poly.pdbx_strand_id
1 'polypeptide(L)'
;SLYDPADVDAELKITKPGTYRVILNAQIRGSFAFDPGRADAEWFVDGKRVLQQELKWEDGKRLDSSVEVKWEKGTYPLRLTMKPLVGKDKKPAERPGDGPPNVDLRFRGITLVGPLEPEFAEKPDNYSRFFHRDEIPQDEAGRLEYTREILTRFVTRAFRRPADERTVERLSGLAMDSMKESDGSFEKGIARALTVVLASPRFLFRMEETLPESNPQAHPLLDEYALASRLSYFLWSTLPDDTLYQLAARGELRNNLSAQVSRMLEDGKSDEFVSNFAGQWLQTRDVESVSIDARIVLARDAGQERDMRERFEKFRQLNRDIDEAEKAHDLARAESLKQERNEMRAKFGNGGRRIEFGGSLRTAMKREAEMLFKHLLRNDGSVLQLVDNDSTFLNEELANHYGVPGVQGGDMRLVKLPADSPRGGVITMGTVLAVTSNPTRTSPVKRGLFILDNILGTPPPPAPPNVASLEASEKKENGDDRTLREALALHREQPLCSSCHNRMDPLGLALENFNAMGSWRDKERGQQLEPMALKFSRAR
;
A
#
# COMPACT_ATOMS: atom_id res chain seq x y z
N SER A 1 -28.76 -4.92 0.65
CA SER A 1 -29.17 -3.83 -0.25
C SER A 1 -30.22 -2.98 0.43
N LEU A 2 -30.14 -1.65 0.31
CA LEU A 2 -31.15 -0.73 0.87
C LEU A 2 -32.55 -0.86 0.24
N TYR A 3 -32.68 -1.65 -0.82
CA TYR A 3 -33.93 -1.92 -1.54
C TYR A 3 -34.57 -3.27 -1.20
N ASP A 4 -33.90 -4.08 -0.39
CA ASP A 4 -34.34 -5.42 -0.02
C ASP A 4 -34.55 -5.48 1.50
N PRO A 5 -35.73 -5.96 1.98
CA PRO A 5 -35.88 -6.22 3.40
C PRO A 5 -34.90 -7.30 3.84
N ALA A 6 -34.30 -7.12 5.01
CA ALA A 6 -33.41 -8.10 5.58
C ALA A 6 -33.51 -8.07 7.10
N ASP A 7 -33.68 -9.25 7.69
CA ASP A 7 -33.65 -9.45 9.13
C ASP A 7 -32.50 -10.40 9.45
N VAL A 8 -31.73 -10.06 10.48
CA VAL A 8 -30.63 -10.87 11.00
C VAL A 8 -30.91 -11.12 12.47
N ASP A 9 -31.14 -12.39 12.80
CA ASP A 9 -31.31 -12.88 14.16
C ASP A 9 -30.04 -13.58 14.64
N ALA A 10 -29.71 -13.40 15.91
CA ALA A 10 -28.67 -14.14 16.60
C ALA A 10 -29.09 -14.39 18.05
N GLU A 11 -28.47 -15.39 18.68
CA GLU A 11 -28.68 -15.69 20.10
C GLU A 11 -27.36 -15.62 20.84
N LEU A 12 -27.34 -14.93 21.99
CA LEU A 12 -26.20 -14.91 22.90
C LEU A 12 -26.46 -15.84 24.07
N LYS A 13 -25.59 -16.84 24.24
CA LYS A 13 -25.60 -17.70 25.40
C LYS A 13 -24.71 -17.14 26.51
N ILE A 14 -25.35 -16.68 27.58
CA ILE A 14 -24.68 -16.17 28.79
C ILE A 14 -24.50 -17.32 29.78
N THR A 15 -23.24 -17.58 30.13
CA THR A 15 -22.87 -18.66 31.05
C THR A 15 -22.54 -18.18 32.45
N LYS A 16 -22.17 -16.90 32.59
CA LYS A 16 -21.88 -16.22 33.86
C LYS A 16 -22.87 -15.05 34.02
N PRO A 17 -23.58 -14.91 35.15
CA PRO A 17 -24.44 -13.76 35.36
C PRO A 17 -23.58 -12.50 35.55
N GLY A 18 -24.06 -11.35 35.10
CA GLY A 18 -23.38 -10.07 35.26
C GLY A 18 -23.79 -9.01 34.25
N THR A 19 -23.05 -7.91 34.23
CA THR A 19 -23.29 -6.77 33.35
C THR A 19 -22.47 -6.93 32.09
N TYR A 20 -23.12 -6.87 30.93
CA TYR A 20 -22.49 -7.04 29.63
C TYR A 20 -22.71 -5.80 28.78
N ARG A 21 -21.67 -5.38 28.05
CA ARG A 21 -21.76 -4.36 27.00
C ARG A 21 -21.90 -5.05 25.65
N VAL A 22 -22.99 -4.78 24.95
CA VAL A 22 -23.28 -5.31 23.61
C VAL A 22 -23.03 -4.20 22.60
N ILE A 23 -22.10 -4.42 21.67
CA ILE A 23 -21.66 -3.43 20.69
C ILE A 23 -22.01 -3.92 19.28
N LEU A 24 -22.85 -3.18 18.58
CA LEU A 24 -23.13 -3.41 17.15
C LEU A 24 -22.06 -2.71 16.30
N ASN A 25 -21.48 -3.42 15.33
CA ASN A 25 -20.61 -2.84 14.31
C ASN A 25 -21.18 -3.11 12.92
N ALA A 26 -21.72 -2.08 12.28
CA ALA A 26 -22.20 -2.15 10.90
C ALA A 26 -21.83 -0.87 10.14
N GLN A 27 -21.74 -0.97 8.82
CA GLN A 27 -21.38 0.17 7.97
C GLN A 27 -22.11 0.12 6.64
N ILE A 28 -22.42 1.28 6.08
CA ILE A 28 -22.86 1.40 4.69
C ILE A 28 -21.62 1.29 3.79
N ARG A 29 -21.73 0.47 2.75
CA ARG A 29 -20.76 0.43 1.65
C ARG A 29 -21.47 0.42 0.32
N GLY A 30 -20.82 0.99 -0.68
CA GLY A 30 -21.26 0.90 -2.04
C GLY A 30 -20.28 1.48 -3.03
N SER A 31 -20.58 1.30 -4.30
CA SER A 31 -19.77 1.78 -5.42
C SER A 31 -20.67 2.56 -6.38
N PHE A 32 -20.98 3.81 -6.04
CA PHE A 32 -21.78 4.66 -6.93
C PHE A 32 -21.66 6.16 -6.59
N ALA A 33 -21.87 7.02 -7.60
CA ALA A 33 -21.82 8.48 -7.44
C ALA A 33 -23.04 9.06 -6.70
N PHE A 34 -24.23 8.45 -6.84
CA PHE A 34 -25.48 8.85 -6.18
C PHE A 34 -26.55 7.74 -6.19
N ASP A 35 -27.02 7.29 -5.03
CA ASP A 35 -28.07 6.27 -4.90
C ASP A 35 -29.24 6.83 -4.04
N PRO A 36 -30.50 6.85 -4.53
CA PRO A 36 -31.65 7.37 -3.80
C PRO A 36 -32.25 6.38 -2.79
N GLY A 37 -31.70 5.16 -2.69
CA GLY A 37 -32.13 4.11 -1.78
C GLY A 37 -32.10 4.55 -0.32
N ARG A 38 -33.17 4.21 0.40
CA ARG A 38 -33.29 4.47 1.83
C ARG A 38 -33.92 3.27 2.53
N ALA A 39 -33.50 3.01 3.76
CA ALA A 39 -34.06 1.93 4.57
C ALA A 39 -34.04 2.31 6.05
N ASP A 40 -35.07 1.92 6.80
CA ASP A 40 -35.04 1.98 8.27
C ASP A 40 -34.34 0.75 8.82
N ALA A 41 -33.31 0.95 9.63
CA ALA A 41 -32.64 -0.10 10.38
C ALA A 41 -32.97 0.00 11.87
N GLU A 42 -33.38 -1.12 12.47
CA GLU A 42 -33.67 -1.21 13.91
C GLU A 42 -32.85 -2.32 14.55
N TRP A 43 -32.19 -2.01 15.66
CA TRP A 43 -31.39 -2.94 16.45
C TRP A 43 -32.05 -3.22 17.79
N PHE A 44 -32.18 -4.50 18.12
CA PHE A 44 -32.78 -4.99 19.35
C PHE A 44 -31.79 -5.90 20.09
N VAL A 45 -31.70 -5.67 21.41
CA VAL A 45 -30.94 -6.49 22.35
C VAL A 45 -31.93 -6.96 23.40
N ASP A 46 -32.13 -8.27 23.51
CA ASP A 46 -33.08 -8.88 24.45
C ASP A 46 -34.51 -8.31 24.31
N GLY A 47 -34.98 -8.23 23.06
CA GLY A 47 -36.29 -7.67 22.72
C GLY A 47 -36.42 -6.15 22.89
N LYS A 48 -35.46 -5.46 23.53
CA LYS A 48 -35.45 -4.01 23.69
C LYS A 48 -34.79 -3.33 22.49
N ARG A 49 -35.48 -2.36 21.87
CA ARG A 49 -34.90 -1.55 20.79
C ARG A 49 -33.82 -0.62 21.34
N VAL A 50 -32.60 -0.78 20.86
CA VAL A 50 -31.41 -0.03 21.26
C VAL A 50 -31.09 1.09 20.27
N LEU A 51 -31.35 0.86 18.98
CA LEU A 51 -31.08 1.83 17.92
C LEU A 51 -32.20 1.76 16.88
N GLN A 52 -32.58 2.91 16.34
CA GLN A 52 -33.40 3.05 15.14
C GLN A 52 -32.79 4.17 14.30
N GLN A 53 -32.53 3.90 13.02
CA GLN A 53 -31.89 4.88 12.15
C GLN A 53 -32.32 4.70 10.69
N GLU A 54 -32.65 5.80 10.03
CA GLU A 54 -32.82 5.85 8.58
C GLU A 54 -31.43 5.83 7.90
N LEU A 55 -31.22 4.84 7.06
CA LEU A 55 -30.03 4.65 6.23
C LEU A 55 -30.25 5.28 4.86
N LYS A 56 -29.23 6.00 4.37
CA LYS A 56 -29.15 6.56 3.02
C LYS A 56 -27.71 6.45 2.51
N TRP A 57 -27.50 6.59 1.21
CA TRP A 57 -26.15 6.54 0.64
C TRP A 57 -25.23 7.61 1.24
N GLU A 58 -24.20 7.14 1.92
CA GLU A 58 -23.11 7.93 2.50
C GLU A 58 -21.96 6.95 2.75
N ASP A 59 -20.87 7.07 1.98
CA ASP A 59 -19.80 6.07 2.01
C ASP A 59 -19.12 6.03 3.39
N GLY A 60 -18.91 4.81 3.89
CA GLY A 60 -18.29 4.58 5.19
C GLY A 60 -19.15 4.95 6.41
N LYS A 61 -20.40 5.39 6.22
CA LYS A 61 -21.29 5.72 7.34
C LYS A 61 -21.48 4.51 8.25
N ARG A 62 -21.19 4.68 9.54
CA ARG A 62 -21.29 3.63 10.55
C ARG A 62 -22.67 3.63 11.20
N LEU A 63 -23.13 2.43 11.55
CA LEU A 63 -24.31 2.17 12.35
C LEU A 63 -23.85 1.44 13.60
N ASP A 64 -23.21 2.19 14.50
CA ASP A 64 -22.67 1.65 15.74
C ASP A 64 -23.60 1.98 16.91
N SER A 65 -23.77 1.03 17.82
CA SER A 65 -24.43 1.26 19.10
C SER A 65 -23.74 0.46 20.20
N SER A 66 -23.88 0.94 21.43
CA SER A 66 -23.37 0.29 22.62
C SER A 66 -24.42 0.40 23.72
N VAL A 67 -24.82 -0.73 24.29
CA VAL A 67 -25.73 -0.79 25.43
C VAL A 67 -25.16 -1.71 26.50
N GLU A 68 -25.31 -1.33 27.76
CA GLU A 68 -25.04 -2.20 28.90
C GLU A 68 -26.33 -2.83 29.38
N VAL A 69 -26.30 -4.15 29.53
CA VAL A 69 -27.43 -4.99 29.92
C VAL A 69 -26.97 -5.94 31.00
N LYS A 70 -27.77 -6.07 32.06
CA LYS A 70 -27.52 -7.04 33.11
C LYS A 70 -28.29 -8.33 32.79
N TRP A 71 -27.57 -9.43 32.67
CA TRP A 71 -28.13 -10.72 32.28
C TRP A 71 -27.76 -11.82 33.27
N GLU A 72 -28.70 -12.73 33.45
CA GLU A 72 -28.50 -13.97 34.19
C GLU A 72 -28.01 -15.08 33.24
N LYS A 73 -27.70 -16.26 33.77
CA LYS A 73 -27.39 -17.41 32.93
C LYS A 73 -28.60 -17.76 32.06
N GLY A 74 -28.44 -17.66 30.74
CA GLY A 74 -29.57 -17.78 29.82
C GLY A 74 -29.16 -17.61 28.36
N THR A 75 -30.15 -17.63 27.47
CA THR A 75 -29.96 -17.33 26.06
C THR A 75 -30.81 -16.12 25.71
N TYR A 76 -30.19 -15.10 25.13
CA TYR A 76 -30.81 -13.81 24.89
C TYR A 76 -30.83 -13.49 23.38
N PRO A 77 -31.98 -13.10 22.82
CA PRO A 77 -32.11 -12.84 21.40
C PRO A 77 -31.53 -11.46 21.03
N LEU A 78 -30.86 -11.43 19.89
CA LEU A 78 -30.39 -10.23 19.22
C LEU A 78 -31.03 -10.16 17.84
N ARG A 79 -31.51 -8.98 17.44
CA ARG A 79 -32.17 -8.80 16.15
C ARG A 79 -31.81 -7.47 15.52
N LEU A 80 -31.33 -7.52 14.28
CA LEU A 80 -31.19 -6.35 13.40
C LEU A 80 -32.19 -6.50 12.27
N THR A 81 -33.11 -5.55 12.14
CA THR A 81 -34.05 -5.50 11.02
C THR A 81 -33.69 -4.35 10.09
N MET A 82 -33.98 -4.52 8.81
CA MET A 82 -33.82 -3.51 7.79
C MET A 82 -35.03 -3.51 6.87
N LYS A 83 -35.72 -2.37 6.79
CA LYS A 83 -36.94 -2.19 6.00
C LYS A 83 -36.71 -1.10 4.94
N PRO A 84 -36.70 -1.43 3.64
CA PRO A 84 -36.61 -0.45 2.58
C PRO A 84 -37.75 0.57 2.64
N LEU A 85 -37.40 1.84 2.51
CA LEU A 85 -38.34 2.96 2.38
C LEU A 85 -38.57 3.35 0.92
N VAL A 86 -37.75 2.81 0.01
CA VAL A 86 -37.79 3.10 -1.43
C VAL A 86 -37.93 1.77 -2.19
N GLY A 87 -38.84 1.74 -3.15
CA GLY A 87 -39.07 0.57 -4.00
C GLY A 87 -37.93 0.29 -4.98
N LYS A 88 -37.81 -0.97 -5.40
CA LYS A 88 -36.79 -1.42 -6.37
C LYS A 88 -36.91 -0.74 -7.73
N ASP A 89 -38.09 -0.24 -8.08
CA ASP A 89 -38.36 0.55 -9.29
C ASP A 89 -37.56 1.86 -9.34
N LYS A 90 -37.10 2.35 -8.19
CA LYS A 90 -36.25 3.56 -8.09
C LYS A 90 -34.75 3.25 -8.02
N LYS A 91 -34.36 1.98 -8.13
CA LYS A 91 -32.94 1.60 -8.15
C LYS A 91 -32.30 2.10 -9.47
N PRO A 92 -31.20 2.86 -9.42
CA PRO A 92 -30.53 3.32 -10.64
C PRO A 92 -30.10 2.14 -11.52
N ALA A 93 -30.10 2.33 -12.84
CA ALA A 93 -29.59 1.34 -13.78
C ALA A 93 -28.04 1.25 -13.69
N GLU A 94 -27.50 0.07 -14.04
CA GLU A 94 -26.06 -0.15 -14.15
C GLU A 94 -25.41 0.83 -15.16
N ARG A 95 -24.31 1.48 -14.76
CA ARG A 95 -23.51 2.33 -15.66
C ARG A 95 -22.27 1.57 -16.14
N PRO A 96 -21.96 1.58 -17.45
CA PRO A 96 -20.76 0.92 -17.97
C PRO A 96 -19.48 1.51 -17.35
N GLY A 97 -18.72 0.69 -16.62
CA GLY A 97 -17.47 1.08 -15.95
C GLY A 97 -17.55 1.15 -14.43
N ASP A 98 -18.74 1.39 -13.87
CA ASP A 98 -18.95 1.58 -12.42
C ASP A 98 -19.49 0.32 -11.71
N GLY A 99 -19.88 -0.70 -12.48
CA GLY A 99 -20.58 -1.88 -11.97
C GLY A 99 -22.05 -1.60 -11.59
N PRO A 100 -22.80 -2.59 -11.12
CA PRO A 100 -24.17 -2.39 -10.66
C PRO A 100 -24.17 -1.48 -9.42
N PRO A 101 -25.07 -0.47 -9.33
CA PRO A 101 -25.24 0.31 -8.10
C PRO A 101 -25.61 -0.64 -6.97
N ASN A 102 -24.71 -0.77 -6.01
CA ASN A 102 -24.88 -1.65 -4.88
C ASN A 102 -24.55 -0.90 -3.60
N VAL A 103 -25.57 -0.38 -2.93
CA VAL A 103 -25.46 0.15 -1.58
C VAL A 103 -26.02 -0.87 -0.61
N ASP A 104 -25.13 -1.40 0.22
CA ASP A 104 -25.43 -2.43 1.21
C ASP A 104 -25.07 -1.96 2.61
N LEU A 105 -25.90 -2.32 3.58
CA LEU A 105 -25.48 -2.35 4.98
C LEU A 105 -24.63 -3.61 5.19
N ARG A 106 -23.33 -3.43 5.39
CA ARG A 106 -22.41 -4.51 5.74
C ARG A 106 -22.35 -4.64 7.26
N PHE A 107 -22.99 -5.69 7.76
CA PHE A 107 -22.81 -6.15 9.13
C PHE A 107 -21.37 -6.69 9.30
N ARG A 108 -20.60 -6.10 10.22
CA ARG A 108 -19.23 -6.56 10.52
C ARG A 108 -19.23 -7.57 11.66
N GLY A 109 -20.12 -7.40 12.63
CA GLY A 109 -20.24 -8.28 13.78
C GLY A 109 -20.86 -7.59 14.99
N ILE A 110 -21.10 -8.38 16.03
CA ILE A 110 -21.45 -7.92 17.37
C ILE A 110 -20.28 -8.25 18.30
N THR A 111 -19.86 -7.30 19.10
CA THR A 111 -18.86 -7.52 20.15
C THR A 111 -19.56 -7.53 21.50
N LEU A 112 -19.38 -8.62 22.25
CA LEU A 112 -19.84 -8.74 23.63
C LEU A 112 -18.65 -8.52 24.57
N VAL A 113 -18.76 -7.59 25.50
CA VAL A 113 -17.73 -7.32 26.52
C VAL A 113 -18.35 -7.53 27.90
N GLY A 114 -17.82 -8.48 28.66
CA GLY A 114 -18.21 -8.71 30.05
C GLY A 114 -18.10 -10.18 30.51
N PRO A 115 -18.51 -10.48 31.75
CA PRO A 115 -19.10 -9.54 32.71
C PRO A 115 -18.16 -8.38 33.07
N LEU A 116 -18.72 -7.17 33.24
CA LEU A 116 -17.95 -5.94 33.51
C LEU A 116 -17.58 -5.79 34.98
N GLU A 117 -18.12 -6.64 35.85
CA GLU A 117 -17.81 -6.64 37.27
C GLU A 117 -16.32 -6.99 37.51
N PRO A 118 -15.62 -6.30 38.45
CA PRO A 118 -14.17 -6.42 38.62
C PRO A 118 -13.67 -7.85 38.90
N GLU A 119 -14.46 -8.70 39.55
CA GLU A 119 -14.11 -10.10 39.83
C GLU A 119 -13.96 -10.97 38.58
N PHE A 120 -14.53 -10.54 37.44
CA PHE A 120 -14.38 -11.20 36.15
C PHE A 120 -13.35 -10.51 35.25
N ALA A 121 -12.67 -9.47 35.74
CA ALA A 121 -11.67 -8.76 34.96
C ALA A 121 -10.47 -9.67 34.66
N GLU A 122 -10.20 -9.88 33.38
CA GLU A 122 -9.02 -10.59 32.90
C GLU A 122 -7.98 -9.58 32.38
N LYS A 123 -6.71 -9.86 32.66
CA LYS A 123 -5.60 -9.08 32.11
C LYS A 123 -5.52 -9.36 30.60
N PRO A 124 -5.45 -8.34 29.73
CA PRO A 124 -5.23 -8.54 28.30
C PRO A 124 -3.95 -9.33 28.00
N ASP A 125 -3.88 -10.01 26.85
CA ASP A 125 -2.73 -10.84 26.44
C ASP A 125 -1.38 -10.13 26.53
N ASN A 126 -1.37 -8.80 26.33
CA ASN A 126 -0.16 -7.97 26.37
C ASN A 126 0.08 -7.26 27.70
N TYR A 127 -0.70 -7.53 28.76
CA TYR A 127 -0.57 -6.84 30.05
C TYR A 127 0.82 -7.04 30.66
N SER A 128 1.33 -8.27 30.63
CA SER A 128 2.65 -8.64 31.16
C SER A 128 3.81 -7.95 30.47
N ARG A 129 3.61 -7.43 29.25
CA ARG A 129 4.61 -6.62 28.53
C ARG A 129 4.93 -5.31 29.25
N PHE A 130 3.94 -4.72 29.93
CA PHE A 130 4.06 -3.44 30.63
C PHE A 130 4.18 -3.64 32.14
N PHE A 131 3.42 -4.57 32.70
CA PHE A 131 3.36 -4.86 34.13
C PHE A 131 3.95 -6.26 34.37
N HIS A 132 5.25 -6.32 34.67
CA HIS A 132 6.01 -7.56 34.72
C HIS A 132 6.02 -8.27 36.09
N ARG A 133 5.47 -7.66 37.14
CA ARG A 133 5.19 -8.33 38.43
C ARG A 133 3.77 -8.93 38.39
N ASP A 134 3.59 -10.04 39.10
CA ASP A 134 2.30 -10.74 39.16
C ASP A 134 1.21 -9.89 39.83
N GLU A 135 1.60 -9.13 40.86
CA GLU A 135 0.72 -8.29 41.68
C GLU A 135 1.21 -6.84 41.76
N ILE A 136 0.26 -5.92 41.88
CA ILE A 136 0.52 -4.51 42.17
C ILE A 136 0.56 -4.35 43.69
N PRO A 137 1.64 -3.80 44.27
CA PRO A 137 1.71 -3.54 45.71
C PRO A 137 0.53 -2.68 46.18
N GLN A 138 0.06 -2.89 47.42
CA GLN A 138 -1.09 -2.16 47.95
C GLN A 138 -0.67 -0.87 48.67
N ASP A 139 0.55 -0.82 49.21
CA ASP A 139 1.08 0.35 49.89
C ASP A 139 1.71 1.36 48.91
N GLU A 140 1.75 2.63 49.31
CA GLU A 140 2.22 3.73 48.45
C GLU A 140 3.71 3.60 48.09
N ALA A 141 4.54 3.11 49.02
CA ALA A 141 5.98 2.97 48.79
C ALA A 141 6.27 1.86 47.76
N GLY A 142 5.63 0.70 47.90
CA GLY A 142 5.73 -0.40 46.94
C GLY A 142 5.20 -0.01 45.56
N ARG A 143 4.10 0.75 45.48
CA ARG A 143 3.59 1.27 44.20
C ARG A 143 4.57 2.24 43.54
N LEU A 144 5.20 3.13 44.31
CA LEU A 144 6.21 4.04 43.79
C LEU A 144 7.44 3.28 43.26
N GLU A 145 7.92 2.29 44.00
CA GLU A 145 9.05 1.45 43.58
C GLU A 145 8.74 0.74 42.26
N TYR A 146 7.58 0.08 42.17
CA TYR A 146 7.19 -0.64 40.96
C TYR A 146 6.95 0.31 39.78
N THR A 147 6.40 1.50 40.04
CA THR A 147 6.26 2.57 39.04
C THR A 147 7.62 2.98 38.46
N ARG A 148 8.62 3.23 39.32
CA ARG A 148 9.98 3.55 38.88
C ARG A 148 10.58 2.44 38.04
N GLU A 149 10.36 1.19 38.42
CA GLU A 149 10.85 0.02 37.68
C GLU A 149 10.24 -0.06 36.27
N ILE A 150 8.92 0.03 36.15
CA ILE A 150 8.20 0.03 34.86
C ILE A 150 8.70 1.18 33.98
N LEU A 151 8.75 2.40 34.53
CA LEU A 151 9.13 3.59 33.80
C LEU A 151 10.60 3.56 33.37
N THR A 152 11.50 3.04 34.20
CA THR A 152 12.92 2.87 33.82
C THR A 152 13.04 1.95 32.60
N ARG A 153 12.37 0.79 32.62
CA ARG A 153 12.38 -0.15 31.49
C ARG A 153 11.77 0.47 30.23
N PHE A 154 10.64 1.17 30.37
CA PHE A 154 9.95 1.77 29.24
C PHE A 154 10.74 2.93 28.63
N VAL A 155 11.18 3.89 29.45
CA VAL A 155 11.96 5.06 29.02
C VAL A 155 13.26 4.64 28.38
N THR A 156 13.94 3.63 28.93
CA THR A 156 15.20 3.13 28.37
C THR A 156 15.02 2.65 26.92
N ARG A 157 13.94 1.91 26.65
CA ARG A 157 13.60 1.43 25.31
C ARG A 157 13.07 2.55 24.41
N ALA A 158 12.22 3.41 24.93
CA ALA A 158 11.60 4.50 24.17
C ALA A 158 12.63 5.54 23.70
N PHE A 159 13.59 5.87 24.56
CA PHE A 159 14.66 6.81 24.24
C PHE A 159 15.93 6.13 23.73
N ARG A 160 15.93 4.79 23.63
CA ARG A 160 16.98 3.95 23.03
C ARG A 160 18.35 4.12 23.72
N ARG A 161 18.33 4.43 25.02
CA ARG A 161 19.51 4.64 25.88
C ARG A 161 19.09 4.60 27.36
N PRO A 162 20.00 4.48 28.33
CA PRO A 162 19.66 4.44 29.76
C PRO A 162 18.76 5.61 30.16
N ALA A 163 17.69 5.31 30.90
CA ALA A 163 16.82 6.34 31.46
C ALA A 163 17.58 7.17 32.51
N ASP A 164 17.51 8.49 32.41
CA ASP A 164 18.07 9.38 33.43
C ASP A 164 17.17 9.41 34.67
N GLU A 165 17.79 9.39 35.85
CA GLU A 165 17.08 9.26 37.13
C GLU A 165 16.06 10.39 37.35
N ARG A 166 16.42 11.62 36.97
CA ARG A 166 15.54 12.79 37.07
C ARG A 166 14.28 12.63 36.23
N THR A 167 14.39 12.09 35.02
CA THR A 167 13.23 11.79 34.16
C THR A 167 12.36 10.73 34.78
N VAL A 168 12.95 9.63 35.30
CA VAL A 168 12.18 8.56 35.95
C VAL A 168 11.46 9.09 37.19
N GLU A 169 12.12 9.88 38.02
CA GLU A 169 11.55 10.50 39.21
C GLU A 169 10.35 11.39 38.85
N ARG A 170 10.52 12.32 37.90
CA ARG A 170 9.44 13.21 37.46
C ARG A 170 8.24 12.46 36.89
N LEU A 171 8.48 11.44 36.07
CA LEU A 171 7.42 10.62 35.49
C LEU A 171 6.72 9.76 36.55
N SER A 172 7.47 9.27 37.54
CA SER A 172 6.92 8.50 38.66
C SER A 172 6.03 9.38 39.53
N GLY A 173 6.46 10.61 39.84
CA GLY A 173 5.63 11.59 40.54
C GLY A 173 4.32 11.85 39.80
N LEU A 174 4.39 12.14 38.49
CA LEU A 174 3.21 12.32 37.65
C LEU A 174 2.27 11.10 37.69
N ALA A 175 2.83 9.89 37.57
CA ALA A 175 2.03 8.67 37.60
C ALA A 175 1.32 8.52 38.96
N MET A 176 2.04 8.71 40.07
CA MET A 176 1.49 8.62 41.42
C MET A 176 0.42 9.68 41.70
N ASP A 177 0.59 10.91 41.19
CA ASP A 177 -0.40 11.97 41.32
C ASP A 177 -1.68 11.62 40.54
N SER A 178 -1.54 11.11 39.31
CA SER A 178 -2.70 10.67 38.51
C SER A 178 -3.43 9.46 39.10
N MET A 179 -2.77 8.64 39.92
CA MET A 179 -3.45 7.56 40.67
C MET A 179 -4.38 8.09 41.76
N LYS A 180 -4.18 9.34 42.23
CA LYS A 180 -4.97 9.97 43.29
C LYS A 180 -6.21 10.72 42.76
N GLU A 181 -6.36 10.81 41.44
CA GLU A 181 -7.55 11.39 40.80
C GLU A 181 -8.80 10.53 41.06
N SER A 182 -10.00 11.11 40.94
CA SER A 182 -11.26 10.46 41.34
C SER A 182 -11.60 9.19 40.55
N ASP A 183 -11.09 9.06 39.33
CA ASP A 183 -11.18 7.86 38.51
C ASP A 183 -9.82 7.16 38.33
N GLY A 184 -8.81 7.53 39.12
CA GLY A 184 -7.44 7.04 39.04
C GLY A 184 -7.27 5.56 39.36
N SER A 185 -6.33 4.91 38.68
CA SER A 185 -5.87 3.55 38.99
C SER A 185 -4.35 3.48 38.76
N PHE A 186 -3.70 2.43 39.29
CA PHE A 186 -2.28 2.21 39.05
C PHE A 186 -1.96 2.19 37.55
N GLU A 187 -2.74 1.43 36.78
CA GLU A 187 -2.60 1.33 35.33
C GLU A 187 -2.84 2.68 34.63
N LYS A 188 -3.84 3.47 35.04
CA LYS A 188 -4.08 4.80 34.49
C LYS A 188 -2.93 5.76 34.77
N GLY A 189 -2.37 5.73 35.99
CA GLY A 189 -1.20 6.52 36.36
C GLY A 189 0.01 6.19 35.48
N ILE A 190 0.31 4.90 35.31
CA ILE A 190 1.36 4.43 34.40
C ILE A 190 1.06 4.87 32.96
N ALA A 191 -0.17 4.66 32.45
CA ALA A 191 -0.57 5.07 31.11
C ALA A 191 -0.37 6.57 30.86
N ARG A 192 -0.64 7.43 31.87
CA ARG A 192 -0.39 8.87 31.79
C ARG A 192 1.09 9.19 31.62
N ALA A 193 1.95 8.57 32.42
CA ALA A 193 3.39 8.76 32.30
C ALA A 193 3.95 8.25 30.97
N LEU A 194 3.49 7.09 30.50
CA LEU A 194 3.82 6.53 29.19
C LEU A 194 3.42 7.47 28.05
N THR A 195 2.24 8.10 28.14
CA THR A 195 1.77 9.09 27.17
C THR A 195 2.74 10.28 27.08
N VAL A 196 3.25 10.77 28.21
CA VAL A 196 4.26 11.85 28.23
C VAL A 196 5.55 11.42 27.55
N VAL A 197 5.99 10.18 27.74
CA VAL A 197 7.18 9.63 27.07
C VAL A 197 6.96 9.56 25.55
N LEU A 198 5.80 9.06 25.11
CA LEU A 198 5.45 8.94 23.68
C LEU A 198 5.24 10.29 22.99
N ALA A 199 4.87 11.33 23.75
CA ALA A 199 4.76 12.70 23.25
C ALA A 199 6.10 13.47 23.30
N SER A 200 7.16 12.89 23.85
CA SER A 200 8.46 13.56 24.01
C SER A 200 9.21 13.68 22.66
N PRO A 201 9.90 14.80 22.40
CA PRO A 201 10.83 14.91 21.27
C PRO A 201 11.89 13.80 21.26
N ARG A 202 12.33 13.31 22.43
CA ARG A 202 13.31 12.20 22.55
C ARG A 202 12.75 10.86 22.05
N PHE A 203 11.43 10.71 21.98
CA PHE A 203 10.76 9.57 21.38
C PHE A 203 10.45 9.81 19.90
N LEU A 204 9.80 10.94 19.59
CA LEU A 204 9.34 11.30 18.25
C LEU A 204 10.48 11.48 17.25
N PHE A 205 11.63 11.98 17.71
CA PHE A 205 12.83 12.13 16.91
C PHE A 205 13.91 11.16 17.37
N ARG A 206 14.76 10.74 16.42
CA ARG A 206 16.01 10.04 16.72
C ARG A 206 17.07 11.10 17.01
N MET A 207 17.22 11.45 18.28
CA MET A 207 18.27 12.36 18.73
C MET A 207 19.62 11.65 18.63
N GLU A 208 20.55 12.24 17.88
CA GLU A 208 21.92 11.73 17.70
C GLU A 208 22.87 12.52 18.59
N GLU A 209 23.24 11.93 19.72
CA GLU A 209 24.28 12.48 20.60
C GLU A 209 25.66 12.08 20.09
N THR A 210 26.63 12.96 20.33
CA THR A 210 28.00 12.82 19.84
C THR A 210 28.98 12.72 21.00
N LEU A 211 30.10 12.05 20.74
CA LEU A 211 31.24 12.07 21.64
C LEU A 211 31.78 13.50 21.75
N PRO A 212 32.35 13.88 22.91
CA PRO A 212 33.00 15.17 23.08
C PRO A 212 33.99 15.45 21.95
N GLU A 213 33.95 16.68 21.44
CA GLU A 213 34.76 17.11 20.30
C GLU A 213 36.25 16.99 20.64
N SER A 214 36.93 16.04 19.99
CA SER A 214 38.38 15.83 20.15
C SER A 214 39.21 16.57 19.10
N ASN A 215 38.60 16.95 17.97
CA ASN A 215 39.21 17.73 16.90
C ASN A 215 38.19 18.71 16.29
N PRO A 216 38.39 20.03 16.42
CA PRO A 216 37.48 21.06 15.88
C PRO A 216 37.30 21.07 14.36
N GLN A 217 38.15 20.35 13.61
CA GLN A 217 38.05 20.23 12.15
C GLN A 217 37.36 18.94 11.69
N ALA A 218 37.05 18.02 12.61
CA ALA A 218 36.39 16.76 12.31
C ALA A 218 34.93 16.80 12.78
N HIS A 219 34.01 16.23 12.00
CA HIS A 219 32.66 15.99 12.50
C HIS A 219 32.71 15.04 13.72
N PRO A 220 32.08 15.41 14.84
CA PRO A 220 32.14 14.59 16.05
C PRO A 220 31.44 13.26 15.80
N LEU A 221 32.04 12.17 16.29
CA LEU A 221 31.49 10.83 16.15
C LEU A 221 30.22 10.68 16.99
N LEU A 222 29.29 9.85 16.52
CA LEU A 222 28.14 9.44 17.34
C LEU A 222 28.59 8.71 18.60
N ASP A 223 27.90 8.95 19.71
CA ASP A 223 28.00 8.11 20.89
C ASP A 223 27.53 6.68 20.57
N GLU A 224 27.83 5.73 21.46
CA GLU A 224 27.54 4.32 21.18
C GLU A 224 26.05 4.00 21.09
N TYR A 225 25.20 4.70 21.86
CA TYR A 225 23.75 4.49 21.85
C TYR A 225 23.12 5.07 20.57
N ALA A 226 23.58 6.25 20.14
CA ALA A 226 23.22 6.87 18.89
C ALA A 226 23.67 5.99 17.71
N LEU A 227 24.87 5.41 17.77
CA LEU A 227 25.34 4.44 16.77
C LEU A 227 24.46 3.19 16.73
N ALA A 228 24.14 2.60 17.89
CA ALA A 228 23.23 1.45 17.99
C ALA A 228 21.86 1.75 17.37
N SER A 229 21.27 2.88 17.74
CA SER A 229 19.99 3.35 17.23
C SER A 229 20.06 3.59 15.72
N ARG A 230 21.08 4.26 15.21
CA ARG A 230 21.23 4.49 13.77
C ARG A 230 21.33 3.18 13.00
N LEU A 231 22.14 2.25 13.48
CA LEU A 231 22.31 0.93 12.86
C LEU A 231 21.00 0.13 12.84
N SER A 232 20.28 0.09 13.97
CA SER A 232 19.01 -0.65 14.08
C SER A 232 17.91 -0.07 13.19
N TYR A 233 17.77 1.25 13.12
CA TYR A 233 16.75 1.86 12.27
C TYR A 233 17.15 1.82 10.79
N PHE A 234 18.44 1.83 10.47
CA PHE A 234 18.91 1.69 9.10
C PHE A 234 18.66 0.27 8.57
N LEU A 235 19.03 -0.77 9.33
CA LEU A 235 18.95 -2.16 8.86
C LEU A 235 17.61 -2.86 9.19
N TRP A 236 16.99 -2.55 10.32
CA TRP A 236 15.81 -3.26 10.82
C TRP A 236 14.56 -2.39 10.94
N SER A 237 14.66 -1.08 10.68
CA SER A 237 13.55 -0.12 10.83
C SER A 237 12.87 -0.16 12.22
N THR A 238 13.60 -0.60 13.25
CA THR A 238 13.09 -0.72 14.62
C THR A 238 14.21 -0.48 15.64
N LEU A 239 13.86 -0.52 16.93
CA LEU A 239 14.79 -0.25 18.03
C LEU A 239 15.97 -1.25 18.06
N PRO A 240 17.11 -0.87 18.65
CA PRO A 240 18.23 -1.78 18.88
C PRO A 240 17.78 -2.99 19.72
N ASP A 241 18.33 -4.16 19.43
CA ASP A 241 18.15 -5.32 20.30
C ASP A 241 19.05 -5.23 21.54
N ASP A 242 18.86 -6.17 22.46
CA ASP A 242 19.61 -6.21 23.71
C ASP A 242 21.12 -6.36 23.46
N THR A 243 21.52 -7.05 22.38
CA THR A 243 22.94 -7.20 22.00
C THR A 243 23.56 -5.85 21.64
N LEU A 244 22.94 -5.09 20.74
CA LEU A 244 23.42 -3.75 20.38
C LEU A 244 23.39 -2.82 21.58
N TYR A 245 22.34 -2.88 22.39
CA TYR A 245 22.21 -2.04 23.59
C TYR A 245 23.33 -2.33 24.60
N GLN A 246 23.63 -3.60 24.87
CA GLN A 246 24.69 -4.00 25.80
C GLN A 246 26.09 -3.64 25.29
N LEU A 247 26.35 -3.83 23.99
CA LEU A 247 27.60 -3.40 23.37
C LEU A 247 27.77 -1.88 23.48
N ALA A 248 26.69 -1.13 23.25
CA ALA A 248 26.70 0.32 23.40
C ALA A 248 26.96 0.73 24.86
N ALA A 249 26.32 0.05 25.81
CA ALA A 249 26.51 0.31 27.23
C ALA A 249 27.94 0.06 27.72
N ARG A 250 28.67 -0.87 27.10
CA ARG A 250 30.08 -1.15 27.42
C ARG A 250 31.09 -0.32 26.64
N GLY A 251 30.68 0.51 25.68
CA GLY A 251 31.65 1.23 24.84
C GLY A 251 32.25 0.40 23.70
N GLU A 252 31.65 -0.74 23.37
CA GLU A 252 32.28 -1.76 22.52
C GLU A 252 31.63 -1.89 21.13
N LEU A 253 30.51 -1.22 20.86
CA LEU A 253 29.76 -1.42 19.61
C LEU A 253 30.59 -1.03 18.39
N ARG A 254 31.25 0.13 18.40
CA ARG A 254 32.06 0.59 17.27
C ARG A 254 33.18 -0.40 16.91
N ASN A 255 33.82 -1.00 17.91
CA ASN A 255 34.89 -1.98 17.71
C ASN A 255 34.37 -3.31 17.16
N ASN A 256 33.07 -3.57 17.30
CA ASN A 256 32.40 -4.80 16.84
C ASN A 256 31.46 -4.55 15.66
N LEU A 257 31.56 -3.40 14.98
CA LEU A 257 30.54 -2.94 14.02
C LEU A 257 30.34 -3.90 12.85
N SER A 258 31.42 -4.40 12.24
CA SER A 258 31.34 -5.31 11.09
C SER A 258 30.60 -6.61 11.45
N ALA A 259 30.93 -7.22 12.60
CA ALA A 259 30.25 -8.42 13.08
C ALA A 259 28.76 -8.18 13.36
N GLN A 260 28.42 -7.00 13.90
CA GLN A 260 27.01 -6.65 14.14
C GLN A 260 26.25 -6.38 12.84
N VAL A 261 26.86 -5.72 11.84
CA VAL A 261 26.25 -5.53 10.53
C VAL A 261 25.93 -6.87 9.88
N SER A 262 26.89 -7.80 9.83
CA SER A 262 26.67 -9.14 9.26
C SER A 262 25.54 -9.88 9.97
N ARG A 263 25.58 -9.94 11.31
CA ARG A 263 24.52 -10.57 12.13
C ARG A 263 23.15 -9.97 11.84
N MET A 264 23.07 -8.64 11.72
CA MET A 264 21.81 -7.96 11.49
C MET A 264 21.26 -8.18 10.09
N LEU A 265 22.13 -8.28 9.07
CA LEU A 265 21.73 -8.60 7.70
C LEU A 265 21.24 -10.05 7.54
N GLU A 266 21.71 -10.96 8.38
CA GLU A 266 21.24 -12.35 8.42
C GLU A 266 19.87 -12.49 9.09
N ASP A 267 19.53 -11.60 10.03
CA ASP A 267 18.23 -11.59 10.73
C ASP A 267 17.08 -11.22 9.77
N GLY A 268 15.92 -11.84 9.96
CA GLY A 268 14.71 -11.60 9.15
C GLY A 268 14.23 -10.14 9.18
N LYS A 269 14.53 -9.37 10.23
CA LYS A 269 14.21 -7.94 10.30
C LYS A 269 14.92 -7.10 9.21
N SER A 270 16.02 -7.60 8.64
CA SER A 270 16.71 -6.95 7.51
C SER A 270 15.84 -6.83 6.25
N ASP A 271 14.76 -7.58 6.17
CA ASP A 271 13.78 -7.48 5.07
C ASP A 271 13.13 -6.09 5.02
N GLU A 272 13.06 -5.38 6.16
CA GLU A 272 12.61 -3.99 6.20
C GLU A 272 13.60 -3.05 5.48
N PHE A 273 14.91 -3.25 5.64
CA PHE A 273 15.90 -2.50 4.88
C PHE A 273 15.77 -2.76 3.38
N VAL A 274 15.63 -4.02 2.97
CA VAL A 274 15.41 -4.39 1.57
C VAL A 274 14.18 -3.67 1.00
N SER A 275 13.03 -3.79 1.68
CA SER A 275 11.77 -3.18 1.24
C SER A 275 11.83 -1.65 1.20
N ASN A 276 12.47 -1.01 2.17
CA ASN A 276 12.61 0.45 2.23
C ASN A 276 13.60 0.97 1.20
N PHE A 277 14.79 0.39 1.15
CA PHE A 277 15.86 0.84 0.27
C PHE A 277 15.52 0.58 -1.19
N ALA A 278 15.20 -0.67 -1.58
CA ALA A 278 14.84 -0.98 -2.96
C ALA A 278 13.52 -0.29 -3.37
N GLY A 279 12.56 -0.22 -2.43
CA GLY A 279 11.28 0.47 -2.62
C GLY A 279 11.43 1.94 -2.99
N GLN A 280 12.33 2.66 -2.32
CA GLN A 280 12.59 4.07 -2.59
C GLN A 280 13.54 4.26 -3.76
N TRP A 281 14.65 3.53 -3.80
CA TRP A 281 15.69 3.69 -4.81
C TRP A 281 15.20 3.32 -6.21
N LEU A 282 14.53 2.16 -6.35
CA LEU A 282 14.02 1.68 -7.63
C LEU A 282 12.55 2.05 -7.86
N GLN A 283 11.95 2.83 -6.95
CA GLN A 283 10.54 3.25 -7.00
C GLN A 283 9.56 2.06 -7.08
N THR A 284 9.92 0.90 -6.52
CA THR A 284 9.14 -0.34 -6.75
C THR A 284 7.77 -0.32 -6.12
N ARG A 285 7.54 0.56 -5.14
CA ARG A 285 6.25 0.77 -4.49
C ARG A 285 5.22 1.41 -5.42
N ASP A 286 5.69 2.23 -6.35
CA ASP A 286 4.82 3.03 -7.21
C ASP A 286 4.10 2.16 -8.24
N VAL A 287 4.62 0.96 -8.55
CA VAL A 287 3.95 0.01 -9.46
C VAL A 287 2.59 -0.43 -8.95
N GLU A 288 2.35 -0.43 -7.63
CA GLU A 288 1.06 -0.79 -7.06
C GLU A 288 0.00 0.29 -7.31
N SER A 289 0.42 1.54 -7.58
CA SER A 289 -0.45 2.71 -7.77
C SER A 289 -0.39 3.33 -9.17
N VAL A 290 0.58 2.97 -10.02
CA VAL A 290 0.73 3.60 -11.34
C VAL A 290 -0.51 3.37 -12.20
N SER A 291 -1.10 4.45 -12.70
CA SER A 291 -2.23 4.37 -13.62
C SER A 291 -1.73 3.89 -14.96
N ILE A 292 -2.10 2.67 -15.38
CA ILE A 292 -1.81 2.09 -16.69
C ILE A 292 -3.11 1.48 -17.21
N ASP A 293 -3.58 1.96 -18.36
CA ASP A 293 -4.72 1.39 -19.08
C ASP A 293 -4.22 0.29 -20.02
N ALA A 294 -4.19 -0.93 -19.50
CA ALA A 294 -3.77 -2.13 -20.22
C ALA A 294 -4.49 -2.30 -21.57
N ARG A 295 -5.77 -1.91 -21.66
CA ARG A 295 -6.56 -2.06 -22.90
C ARG A 295 -6.05 -1.11 -23.97
N ILE A 296 -5.78 0.14 -23.61
CA ILE A 296 -5.24 1.12 -24.55
C ILE A 296 -3.82 0.74 -24.97
N VAL A 297 -2.98 0.29 -24.02
CA VAL A 297 -1.60 -0.17 -24.33
C VAL A 297 -1.62 -1.33 -25.34
N LEU A 298 -2.45 -2.35 -25.10
CA LEU A 298 -2.56 -3.48 -26.03
C LEU A 298 -3.15 -3.08 -27.39
N ALA A 299 -4.14 -2.18 -27.40
CA ALA A 299 -4.69 -1.65 -28.65
C ALA A 299 -3.65 -0.85 -29.44
N ARG A 300 -2.77 -0.11 -28.75
CA ARG A 300 -1.63 0.59 -29.35
C ARG A 300 -0.67 -0.38 -29.99
N ASP A 301 -0.25 -1.40 -29.26
CA ASP A 301 0.69 -2.42 -29.77
C ASP A 301 0.11 -3.12 -31.01
N ALA A 302 -1.19 -3.42 -31.00
CA ALA A 302 -1.90 -4.06 -32.11
C ALA A 302 -2.27 -3.13 -33.29
N GLY A 303 -2.07 -1.81 -33.18
CA GLY A 303 -2.50 -0.85 -34.21
C GLY A 303 -4.02 -0.61 -34.26
N GLN A 304 -4.75 -0.94 -33.21
CA GLN A 304 -6.20 -0.84 -33.09
C GLN A 304 -6.67 0.38 -32.28
N GLU A 305 -5.78 1.34 -31.99
CA GLU A 305 -6.09 2.56 -31.23
C GLU A 305 -7.23 3.36 -31.85
N ARG A 306 -7.20 3.55 -33.18
CA ARG A 306 -8.22 4.30 -33.90
C ARG A 306 -9.58 3.61 -33.82
N ASP A 307 -9.63 2.33 -34.18
CA ASP A 307 -10.83 1.51 -34.06
C ASP A 307 -11.38 1.50 -32.63
N MET A 308 -10.50 1.46 -31.62
CA MET A 308 -10.89 1.54 -30.22
C MET A 308 -11.48 2.91 -29.87
N ARG A 309 -10.87 4.03 -30.29
CA ARG A 309 -11.39 5.40 -30.07
C ARG A 309 -12.75 5.59 -30.75
N GLU A 310 -12.87 5.23 -32.02
CA GLU A 310 -14.12 5.31 -32.78
C GLU A 310 -15.22 4.47 -32.12
N ARG A 311 -14.88 3.27 -31.63
CA ARG A 311 -15.81 2.43 -30.84
C ARG A 311 -16.24 3.10 -29.54
N PHE A 312 -15.32 3.68 -28.77
CA PHE A 312 -15.65 4.38 -27.52
C PHE A 312 -16.50 5.63 -27.75
N GLU A 313 -16.24 6.37 -28.83
CA GLU A 313 -17.05 7.52 -29.23
C GLU A 313 -18.45 7.07 -29.65
N LYS A 314 -18.57 6.02 -30.46
CA LYS A 314 -19.86 5.45 -30.85
C LYS A 314 -20.64 4.93 -29.65
N PHE A 315 -19.98 4.26 -28.71
CA PHE A 315 -20.61 3.78 -27.47
C PHE A 315 -21.07 4.95 -26.57
N ARG A 316 -20.28 6.02 -26.46
CA ARG A 316 -20.68 7.25 -25.73
C ARG A 316 -21.84 7.95 -26.42
N GLN A 317 -21.84 8.03 -27.76
CA GLN A 317 -22.94 8.59 -28.52
C GLN A 317 -24.22 7.79 -28.30
N LEU A 318 -24.17 6.46 -28.43
CA LEU A 318 -25.31 5.58 -28.16
C LEU A 318 -25.88 5.78 -26.76
N ASN A 319 -25.04 5.90 -25.72
CA ASN A 319 -25.55 6.16 -24.37
C ASN A 319 -26.19 7.54 -24.22
N ARG A 320 -25.69 8.58 -24.91
CA ARG A 320 -26.35 9.90 -24.95
C ARG A 320 -27.70 9.82 -25.67
N ASP A 321 -27.74 9.16 -26.82
CA ASP A 321 -28.96 9.01 -27.61
C ASP A 321 -30.04 8.21 -26.87
N ILE A 322 -29.64 7.20 -26.08
CA ILE A 322 -30.53 6.45 -25.19
C ILE A 322 -31.12 7.38 -24.12
N ASP A 323 -30.28 8.17 -23.42
CA ASP A 323 -30.74 9.12 -22.38
C ASP A 323 -31.68 10.19 -22.97
N GLU A 324 -31.39 10.70 -24.17
CA GLU A 324 -32.26 11.64 -24.88
C GLU A 324 -33.59 11.00 -25.28
N ALA A 325 -33.58 9.77 -25.82
CA ALA A 325 -34.80 9.05 -26.18
C ALA A 325 -35.67 8.74 -24.95
N GLU A 326 -35.05 8.37 -23.82
CA GLU A 326 -35.75 8.13 -22.55
C GLU A 326 -36.37 9.41 -21.99
N LYS A 327 -35.66 10.55 -22.04
CA LYS A 327 -36.19 11.87 -21.64
C LYS A 327 -37.32 12.35 -22.53
N ALA A 328 -37.29 12.01 -23.83
CA ALA A 328 -38.35 12.30 -24.78
C ALA A 328 -39.54 11.33 -24.69
N HIS A 329 -39.49 10.34 -23.78
CA HIS A 329 -40.48 9.25 -23.67
C HIS A 329 -40.66 8.43 -24.96
N ASP A 330 -39.65 8.40 -25.84
CA ASP A 330 -39.62 7.56 -27.04
C ASP A 330 -39.03 6.18 -26.68
N LEU A 331 -39.89 5.35 -26.09
CA LEU A 331 -39.51 4.03 -25.59
C LEU A 331 -39.05 3.08 -26.70
N ALA A 332 -39.62 3.19 -27.90
CA ALA A 332 -39.25 2.34 -29.04
C ALA A 332 -37.84 2.64 -29.54
N ARG A 333 -37.49 3.92 -29.65
CA ARG A 333 -36.12 4.34 -30.02
C ARG A 333 -35.11 3.98 -28.94
N ALA A 334 -35.45 4.21 -27.67
CA ALA A 334 -34.56 3.84 -26.55
C ALA A 334 -34.25 2.33 -26.54
N GLU A 335 -35.25 1.49 -26.77
CA GLU A 335 -35.07 0.03 -26.82
C GLU A 335 -34.20 -0.42 -28.00
N SER A 336 -34.43 0.16 -29.19
CA SER A 336 -33.62 -0.09 -30.39
C SER A 336 -32.13 0.28 -30.17
N LEU A 337 -31.87 1.46 -29.59
CA LEU A 337 -30.50 1.91 -29.30
C LEU A 337 -29.82 1.05 -28.22
N LYS A 338 -30.58 0.59 -27.21
CA LYS A 338 -30.08 -0.37 -26.21
C LYS A 338 -29.68 -1.70 -26.87
N GLN A 339 -30.46 -2.17 -27.84
CA GLN A 339 -30.14 -3.37 -28.59
C GLN A 339 -28.85 -3.20 -29.41
N GLU A 340 -28.69 -2.09 -30.15
CA GLU A 340 -27.45 -1.81 -30.89
C GLU A 340 -26.22 -1.75 -29.96
N ARG A 341 -26.35 -1.10 -28.81
CA ARG A 341 -25.29 -1.05 -27.78
C ARG A 341 -24.94 -2.44 -27.25
N ASN A 342 -25.94 -3.30 -27.00
CA ASN A 342 -25.72 -4.64 -26.49
C ASN A 342 -25.08 -5.57 -27.54
N GLU A 343 -25.50 -5.48 -28.80
CA GLU A 343 -24.88 -6.19 -29.92
C GLU A 343 -23.43 -5.78 -30.14
N MET A 344 -23.14 -4.48 -30.02
CA MET A 344 -21.77 -3.97 -30.01
C MET A 344 -20.98 -4.60 -28.86
N ARG A 345 -21.51 -4.58 -27.63
CA ARG A 345 -20.84 -5.18 -26.46
C ARG A 345 -20.57 -6.68 -26.64
N ALA A 346 -21.52 -7.43 -27.20
CA ALA A 346 -21.42 -8.87 -27.41
C ALA A 346 -20.33 -9.26 -28.43
N LYS A 347 -20.20 -8.49 -29.52
CA LYS A 347 -19.16 -8.73 -30.54
C LYS A 347 -17.72 -8.54 -30.04
N PHE A 348 -17.54 -7.84 -28.91
CA PHE A 348 -16.21 -7.50 -28.37
C PHE A 348 -15.94 -8.07 -26.96
N GLY A 349 -16.93 -8.72 -26.33
CA GLY A 349 -16.83 -9.21 -24.95
C GLY A 349 -16.14 -10.57 -24.78
N ASN A 350 -15.95 -11.34 -25.85
CA ASN A 350 -15.42 -12.71 -25.79
C ASN A 350 -14.26 -12.90 -26.77
N GLY A 351 -13.02 -13.03 -26.28
CA GLY A 351 -11.95 -13.55 -27.14
C GLY A 351 -10.48 -13.35 -26.76
N GLY A 352 -10.13 -12.65 -25.68
CA GLY A 352 -8.72 -12.43 -25.30
C GLY A 352 -8.43 -12.92 -23.90
N ARG A 353 -7.33 -13.67 -23.70
CA ARG A 353 -6.76 -13.97 -22.37
C ARG A 353 -6.80 -12.69 -21.53
N ARG A 354 -7.49 -12.74 -20.39
CA ARG A 354 -7.56 -11.66 -19.40
C ARG A 354 -6.18 -11.50 -18.77
N ILE A 355 -5.24 -10.86 -19.48
CA ILE A 355 -3.99 -10.40 -18.87
C ILE A 355 -4.31 -9.02 -18.31
N GLU A 356 -4.83 -9.03 -17.09
CA GLU A 356 -5.04 -7.81 -16.34
C GLU A 356 -3.71 -7.39 -15.72
N PHE A 357 -3.34 -6.14 -15.94
CA PHE A 357 -2.32 -5.45 -15.15
C PHE A 357 -2.86 -5.15 -13.74
N GLY A 358 -3.29 -6.23 -13.07
CA GLY A 358 -4.02 -6.24 -11.81
C GLY A 358 -3.10 -6.18 -10.59
N GLY A 359 -3.71 -6.12 -9.41
CA GLY A 359 -2.98 -5.97 -8.13
C GLY A 359 -1.98 -7.08 -7.87
N SER A 360 -2.34 -8.34 -8.11
CA SER A 360 -1.47 -9.51 -7.90
C SER A 360 -0.20 -9.47 -8.76
N LEU A 361 -0.34 -9.19 -10.06
CA LEU A 361 0.79 -9.05 -10.97
C LEU A 361 1.70 -7.89 -10.54
N ARG A 362 1.14 -6.73 -10.15
CA ARG A 362 1.92 -5.58 -9.67
C ARG A 362 2.67 -5.90 -8.38
N THR A 363 2.04 -6.61 -7.44
CA THR A 363 2.73 -7.12 -6.24
C THR A 363 3.85 -8.08 -6.62
N ALA A 364 3.65 -8.97 -7.59
CA ALA A 364 4.69 -9.89 -8.04
C ALA A 364 5.88 -9.15 -8.68
N MET A 365 5.62 -8.13 -9.52
CA MET A 365 6.67 -7.28 -10.09
C MET A 365 7.46 -6.55 -9.01
N LYS A 366 6.79 -5.99 -8.00
CA LYS A 366 7.47 -5.32 -6.87
C LYS A 366 8.37 -6.30 -6.12
N ARG A 367 7.83 -7.48 -5.79
CA ARG A 367 8.56 -8.55 -5.11
C ARG A 367 9.75 -9.05 -5.92
N GLU A 368 9.68 -9.10 -7.26
CA GLU A 368 10.81 -9.46 -8.11
C GLU A 368 12.05 -8.61 -7.80
N ALA A 369 11.88 -7.28 -7.82
CA ALA A 369 12.97 -6.34 -7.57
C ALA A 369 13.51 -6.43 -6.14
N GLU A 370 12.61 -6.48 -5.14
CA GLU A 370 12.99 -6.60 -3.73
C GLU A 370 13.72 -7.92 -3.45
N MET A 371 13.25 -9.04 -4.01
CA MET A 371 13.87 -10.35 -3.81
C MET A 371 15.19 -10.48 -4.53
N LEU A 372 15.35 -9.90 -5.74
CA LEU A 372 16.64 -9.86 -6.41
C LEU A 372 17.66 -9.06 -5.59
N PHE A 373 17.29 -7.86 -5.14
CA PHE A 373 18.16 -7.04 -4.29
C PHE A 373 18.55 -7.78 -3.00
N LYS A 374 17.57 -8.38 -2.32
CA LYS A 374 17.80 -9.21 -1.13
C LYS A 374 18.75 -10.37 -1.41
N HIS A 375 18.58 -11.06 -2.53
CA HIS A 375 19.42 -12.18 -2.92
C HIS A 375 20.87 -11.74 -3.10
N LEU A 376 21.11 -10.66 -3.86
CA LEU A 376 22.47 -10.13 -4.04
C LEU A 376 23.08 -9.67 -2.72
N LEU A 377 22.33 -8.94 -1.90
CA LEU A 377 22.79 -8.47 -0.59
C LEU A 377 23.20 -9.62 0.34
N ARG A 378 22.40 -10.70 0.41
CA ARG A 378 22.66 -11.83 1.31
C ARG A 378 23.74 -12.78 0.84
N ASN A 379 24.05 -12.80 -0.45
CA ASN A 379 25.02 -13.72 -1.04
C ASN A 379 26.31 -13.01 -1.47
N ASP A 380 26.53 -11.76 -1.04
CA ASP A 380 27.66 -10.93 -1.47
C ASP A 380 27.77 -10.87 -3.01
N GLY A 381 26.61 -10.77 -3.67
CA GLY A 381 26.48 -10.74 -5.12
C GLY A 381 27.01 -9.42 -5.68
N SER A 382 27.56 -9.47 -6.89
CA SER A 382 28.09 -8.28 -7.54
C SER A 382 26.96 -7.28 -7.80
N VAL A 383 27.18 -6.01 -7.46
CA VAL A 383 26.22 -4.92 -7.77
C VAL A 383 25.93 -4.81 -9.26
N LEU A 384 26.85 -5.25 -10.12
CA LEU A 384 26.65 -5.30 -11.57
C LEU A 384 25.51 -6.25 -11.98
N GLN A 385 25.18 -7.23 -11.13
CA GLN A 385 24.04 -8.13 -11.32
C GLN A 385 22.68 -7.44 -11.12
N LEU A 386 22.65 -6.17 -10.69
CA LEU A 386 21.45 -5.34 -10.78
C LEU A 386 21.24 -4.78 -12.19
N VAL A 387 22.28 -4.70 -13.02
CA VAL A 387 22.19 -4.20 -14.40
C VAL A 387 22.07 -5.35 -15.38
N ASP A 388 22.86 -6.41 -15.21
CA ASP A 388 22.88 -7.58 -16.08
C ASP A 388 22.88 -8.87 -15.25
N ASN A 389 21.81 -9.64 -15.36
CA ASN A 389 21.63 -10.89 -14.61
C ASN A 389 20.98 -11.95 -15.49
N ASP A 390 21.48 -13.18 -15.42
CA ASP A 390 20.90 -14.32 -16.15
C ASP A 390 19.76 -15.00 -15.38
N SER A 391 19.41 -14.48 -14.20
CA SER A 391 18.40 -15.04 -13.31
C SER A 391 17.56 -13.93 -12.67
N THR A 392 16.29 -14.21 -12.38
CA THR A 392 15.39 -13.29 -11.66
C THR A 392 14.37 -14.05 -10.81
N PHE A 393 13.62 -13.37 -9.95
CA PHE A 393 12.57 -13.98 -9.14
C PHE A 393 11.21 -13.95 -9.84
N LEU A 394 10.60 -15.12 -10.05
CA LEU A 394 9.31 -15.25 -10.74
C LEU A 394 8.36 -16.18 -9.96
N ASN A 395 7.07 -15.87 -10.01
CA ASN A 395 5.98 -16.83 -9.81
C ASN A 395 5.28 -17.12 -11.15
N GLU A 396 4.27 -17.98 -11.17
CA GLU A 396 3.57 -18.36 -12.42
C GLU A 396 2.94 -17.16 -13.14
N GLU A 397 2.29 -16.26 -12.41
CA GLU A 397 1.63 -15.08 -12.99
C GLU A 397 2.63 -14.15 -13.70
N LEU A 398 3.73 -13.82 -13.03
CA LEU A 398 4.77 -12.96 -13.59
C LEU A 398 5.55 -13.65 -14.72
N ALA A 399 5.82 -14.95 -14.59
CA ALA A 399 6.47 -15.72 -15.65
C ALA A 399 5.62 -15.75 -16.93
N ASN A 400 4.30 -15.95 -16.80
CA ASN A 400 3.36 -15.88 -17.91
C ASN A 400 3.34 -14.48 -18.55
N HIS A 401 3.35 -13.42 -17.74
CA HIS A 401 3.43 -12.04 -18.22
C HIS A 401 4.75 -11.75 -18.97
N TYR A 402 5.84 -12.40 -18.55
CA TYR A 402 7.16 -12.24 -19.14
C TYR A 402 7.46 -13.17 -20.31
N GLY A 403 6.62 -14.18 -20.56
CA GLY A 403 6.87 -15.22 -21.56
C GLY A 403 7.96 -16.21 -21.16
N VAL A 404 8.19 -16.40 -19.86
CA VAL A 404 9.20 -17.35 -19.33
C VAL A 404 8.51 -18.68 -19.01
N PRO A 405 8.83 -19.78 -19.72
CA PRO A 405 8.19 -21.07 -19.49
C PRO A 405 8.73 -21.77 -18.22
N GLY A 406 7.97 -22.75 -17.71
CA GLY A 406 8.46 -23.68 -16.68
C GLY A 406 8.28 -23.25 -15.22
N VAL A 407 7.55 -22.16 -14.95
CA VAL A 407 7.23 -21.68 -13.59
C VAL A 407 5.76 -21.95 -13.27
N GLN A 408 5.48 -22.62 -12.15
CA GLN A 408 4.12 -23.00 -11.72
C GLN A 408 3.85 -22.63 -10.26
N GLY A 409 2.65 -22.18 -9.92
CA GLY A 409 2.26 -21.79 -8.55
C GLY A 409 2.58 -20.33 -8.18
N GLY A 410 1.98 -19.88 -7.07
CA GLY A 410 1.99 -18.48 -6.63
C GLY A 410 3.28 -17.99 -5.95
N ASP A 411 4.15 -18.90 -5.51
CA ASP A 411 5.38 -18.56 -4.79
C ASP A 411 6.49 -18.05 -5.73
N MET A 412 7.14 -16.95 -5.33
CA MET A 412 8.30 -16.41 -6.02
C MET A 412 9.52 -17.30 -5.82
N ARG A 413 10.27 -17.58 -6.89
CA ARG A 413 11.53 -18.35 -6.85
C ARG A 413 12.56 -17.79 -7.81
N LEU A 414 13.84 -18.03 -7.54
CA LEU A 414 14.92 -17.68 -8.45
C LEU A 414 14.84 -18.60 -9.69
N VAL A 415 14.76 -18.01 -10.87
CA VAL A 415 14.62 -18.70 -12.16
C VAL A 415 15.70 -18.20 -13.10
N LYS A 416 16.42 -19.15 -13.71
CA LYS A 416 17.36 -18.85 -14.79
C LYS A 416 16.58 -18.46 -16.04
N LEU A 417 16.89 -17.29 -16.59
CA LEU A 417 16.28 -16.78 -17.80
C LEU A 417 16.78 -17.54 -19.04
N PRO A 418 15.93 -17.74 -20.06
CA PRO A 418 16.38 -18.24 -21.36
C PRO A 418 17.56 -17.43 -21.92
N ALA A 419 18.45 -18.08 -22.67
CA ALA A 419 19.67 -17.44 -23.16
C ALA A 419 19.40 -16.25 -24.10
N ASP A 420 18.26 -16.28 -24.79
CA ASP A 420 17.72 -15.27 -25.69
C ASP A 420 16.69 -14.34 -25.01
N SER A 421 16.50 -14.46 -23.69
CA SER A 421 15.58 -13.59 -22.97
C SER A 421 16.01 -12.13 -23.13
N PRO A 422 15.09 -11.22 -23.45
CA PRO A 422 15.39 -9.78 -23.45
C PRO A 422 15.49 -9.21 -22.04
N ARG A 423 15.26 -10.03 -21.01
CA ARG A 423 15.27 -9.65 -19.60
C ARG A 423 16.63 -9.94 -18.98
N GLY A 424 16.99 -9.10 -18.01
CA GLY A 424 18.23 -9.11 -17.27
C GLY A 424 18.35 -7.81 -16.47
N GLY A 425 18.68 -7.94 -15.18
CA GLY A 425 18.76 -6.80 -14.27
C GLY A 425 17.44 -6.04 -14.03
N VAL A 426 17.50 -5.02 -13.17
CA VAL A 426 16.34 -4.26 -12.69
C VAL A 426 15.72 -3.35 -13.76
N ILE A 427 16.51 -2.93 -14.75
CA ILE A 427 16.08 -2.00 -15.81
C ILE A 427 15.03 -2.66 -16.74
N THR A 428 15.04 -3.99 -16.83
CA THR A 428 14.11 -4.76 -17.68
C THR A 428 12.95 -5.38 -16.89
N MET A 429 12.83 -5.07 -15.60
CA MET A 429 11.73 -5.55 -14.75
C MET A 429 10.46 -4.74 -15.02
N GLY A 430 9.31 -5.42 -14.99
CA GLY A 430 7.99 -4.84 -15.20
C GLY A 430 7.69 -3.67 -14.26
N THR A 431 8.19 -3.73 -13.03
CA THR A 431 8.12 -2.64 -12.04
C THR A 431 8.69 -1.33 -12.58
N VAL A 432 9.97 -1.34 -12.94
CA VAL A 432 10.67 -0.15 -13.44
C VAL A 432 10.05 0.31 -14.75
N LEU A 433 9.75 -0.63 -15.65
CA LEU A 433 9.18 -0.33 -16.97
C LEU A 433 7.79 0.32 -16.88
N ALA A 434 6.97 -0.06 -15.89
CA ALA A 434 5.65 0.52 -15.67
C ALA A 434 5.70 1.87 -14.97
N VAL A 435 6.50 2.01 -13.91
CA VAL A 435 6.65 3.28 -13.16
C VAL A 435 7.24 4.39 -14.04
N THR A 436 8.12 4.02 -14.96
CA THR A 436 8.71 4.95 -15.94
C THR A 436 7.87 5.15 -17.21
N SER A 437 6.59 4.76 -17.20
CA SER A 437 5.67 4.93 -18.33
C SER A 437 4.60 6.01 -18.08
N ASN A 438 3.79 6.28 -19.10
CA ASN A 438 2.56 7.07 -19.02
C ASN A 438 1.35 6.12 -19.02
N PRO A 439 0.14 6.59 -18.66
CA PRO A 439 -1.00 5.70 -18.50
C PRO A 439 -1.38 4.88 -19.72
N THR A 440 -1.10 5.38 -20.92
CA THR A 440 -1.51 4.74 -22.17
C THR A 440 -0.35 4.35 -23.06
N ARG A 441 0.89 4.68 -22.68
CA ARG A 441 2.08 4.53 -23.54
C ARG A 441 3.38 4.53 -22.74
N THR A 442 4.44 4.03 -23.36
CA THR A 442 5.81 4.11 -22.83
C THR A 442 6.31 5.56 -22.79
N SER A 443 7.43 5.81 -22.09
CA SER A 443 8.11 7.10 -22.11
C SER A 443 9.62 6.90 -22.14
N PRO A 444 10.26 7.01 -23.33
CA PRO A 444 11.71 6.95 -23.46
C PRO A 444 12.42 7.98 -22.55
N VAL A 445 11.85 9.17 -22.42
CA VAL A 445 12.41 10.24 -21.59
C VAL A 445 12.44 9.84 -20.11
N LYS A 446 11.32 9.35 -19.55
CA LYS A 446 11.26 8.91 -18.14
C LYS A 446 12.16 7.70 -17.89
N ARG A 447 12.23 6.75 -18.84
CA ARG A 447 13.11 5.58 -18.76
C ARG A 447 14.59 5.97 -18.77
N GLY A 448 14.98 6.84 -19.69
CA GLY A 448 16.34 7.35 -19.78
C GLY A 448 16.74 8.17 -18.55
N LEU A 449 15.83 9.00 -18.04
CA LEU A 449 16.02 9.74 -16.79
C LEU A 449 16.25 8.80 -15.61
N PHE A 450 15.41 7.76 -15.45
CA PHE A 450 15.58 6.77 -14.39
C PHE A 450 16.95 6.07 -14.46
N ILE A 451 17.41 5.70 -15.66
CA ILE A 451 18.73 5.07 -15.80
C ILE A 451 19.85 6.06 -15.41
N LEU A 452 19.79 7.31 -15.86
CA LEU A 452 20.82 8.31 -15.53
C LEU A 452 20.86 8.64 -14.04
N ASP A 453 19.70 8.80 -13.41
CA ASP A 453 19.58 9.22 -12.02
C ASP A 453 19.80 8.03 -11.06
N ASN A 454 18.97 6.99 -11.19
CA ASN A 454 18.93 5.89 -10.23
C ASN A 454 20.02 4.86 -10.46
N ILE A 455 20.51 4.65 -11.69
CA ILE A 455 21.52 3.61 -11.97
C ILE A 455 22.92 4.20 -12.14
N LEU A 456 23.07 5.27 -12.93
CA LEU A 456 24.38 5.83 -13.27
C LEU A 456 24.86 6.96 -12.36
N GLY A 457 23.97 7.54 -11.54
CA GLY A 457 24.32 8.66 -10.65
C GLY A 457 24.75 9.93 -11.37
N THR A 458 24.28 10.14 -12.61
CA THR A 458 24.56 11.32 -13.44
C THR A 458 23.26 11.99 -13.90
N PRO A 459 22.43 12.53 -12.99
CA PRO A 459 21.15 13.11 -13.35
C PRO A 459 21.31 14.27 -14.36
N PRO A 460 20.41 14.37 -15.34
CA PRO A 460 20.38 15.51 -16.25
C PRO A 460 19.93 16.79 -15.51
N PRO A 461 20.21 17.98 -16.05
CA PRO A 461 19.66 19.22 -15.49
C PRO A 461 18.12 19.23 -15.59
N PRO A 462 17.44 20.01 -14.74
CA PRO A 462 15.98 20.11 -14.77
C PRO A 462 15.48 20.63 -16.12
N ALA A 463 14.28 20.18 -16.52
CA ALA A 463 13.67 20.62 -17.77
C ALA A 463 13.41 22.14 -17.79
N PRO A 464 13.56 22.82 -18.93
CA PRO A 464 13.19 24.23 -19.07
C PRO A 464 11.69 24.46 -18.77
N PRO A 465 11.30 25.63 -18.24
CA PRO A 465 9.89 25.98 -18.10
C PRO A 465 9.19 26.13 -19.46
N ASN A 466 7.88 25.81 -19.51
CA ASN A 466 6.99 25.99 -20.67
C ASN A 466 7.31 25.20 -21.95
N VAL A 467 7.79 23.96 -21.84
CA VAL A 467 8.01 23.07 -23.00
C VAL A 467 6.70 22.39 -23.42
N ALA A 468 6.41 22.36 -24.72
CA ALA A 468 5.25 21.66 -25.27
C ALA A 468 5.33 20.14 -25.02
N SER A 469 4.20 19.48 -24.78
CA SER A 469 4.17 18.03 -24.52
C SER A 469 4.47 17.22 -25.79
N LEU A 470 5.07 16.04 -25.62
CA LEU A 470 5.33 15.09 -26.71
C LEU A 470 4.04 14.70 -27.48
N GLU A 471 2.85 14.80 -26.86
CA GLU A 471 1.57 14.52 -27.54
C GLU A 471 1.33 15.44 -28.73
N ALA A 472 1.81 16.68 -28.68
CA ALA A 472 1.67 17.61 -29.79
C ALA A 472 2.45 17.15 -31.05
N SER A 473 3.52 16.37 -30.85
CA SER A 473 4.38 15.86 -31.93
C SER A 473 3.93 14.51 -32.50
N GLU A 474 2.95 13.84 -31.88
CA GLU A 474 2.50 12.50 -32.29
C GLU A 474 1.61 12.50 -33.56
N LYS A 475 1.00 13.63 -33.95
CA LYS A 475 0.10 13.70 -35.11
C LYS A 475 0.84 14.09 -36.40
N LYS A 476 0.75 13.26 -37.45
CA LYS A 476 1.21 13.62 -38.80
C LYS A 476 0.18 14.55 -39.48
N GLU A 477 0.64 15.39 -40.40
CA GLU A 477 -0.23 16.30 -41.18
C GLU A 477 -1.24 15.55 -42.06
N ASN A 478 -0.93 14.29 -42.44
CA ASN A 478 -1.79 13.42 -43.24
C ASN A 478 -2.86 12.66 -42.42
N GLY A 479 -2.93 12.88 -41.10
CA GLY A 479 -3.87 12.20 -40.20
C GLY A 479 -3.39 10.84 -39.66
N ASP A 480 -2.21 10.37 -40.06
CA ASP A 480 -1.57 9.20 -39.45
C ASP A 480 -0.83 9.57 -38.16
N ASP A 481 -0.60 8.57 -37.34
CA ASP A 481 -0.10 8.70 -35.99
C ASP A 481 1.38 8.25 -35.98
N ARG A 482 2.32 9.12 -35.55
CA ARG A 482 3.77 8.83 -35.46
C ARG A 482 4.06 7.76 -34.42
N THR A 483 5.14 7.00 -34.62
CA THR A 483 5.72 6.20 -33.52
C THR A 483 6.33 7.13 -32.46
N LEU A 484 6.54 6.63 -31.25
CA LEU A 484 7.19 7.43 -30.21
C LEU A 484 8.61 7.87 -30.62
N ARG A 485 9.33 7.01 -31.34
CA ARG A 485 10.66 7.33 -31.87
C ARG A 485 10.61 8.47 -32.88
N GLU A 486 9.67 8.45 -33.83
CA GLU A 486 9.47 9.52 -34.81
C GLU A 486 9.07 10.84 -34.12
N ALA A 487 8.14 10.78 -33.17
CA ALA A 487 7.68 11.97 -32.44
C ALA A 487 8.82 12.61 -31.62
N LEU A 488 9.65 11.78 -30.97
CA LEU A 488 10.80 12.25 -30.20
C LEU A 488 11.91 12.80 -31.09
N ALA A 489 12.15 12.20 -32.27
CA ALA A 489 13.11 12.72 -33.24
C ALA A 489 12.76 14.16 -33.65
N LEU A 490 11.49 14.44 -33.94
CA LEU A 490 11.01 15.80 -34.21
C LEU A 490 11.16 16.73 -33.01
N HIS A 491 10.84 16.24 -31.80
CA HIS A 491 10.97 17.03 -30.58
C HIS A 491 12.42 17.49 -30.33
N ARG A 492 13.40 16.68 -30.73
CA ARG A 492 14.84 16.95 -30.58
C ARG A 492 15.41 17.95 -31.58
N GLU A 493 14.69 18.31 -32.65
CA GLU A 493 15.14 19.31 -33.61
C GLU A 493 15.29 20.70 -32.97
N GLN A 494 14.65 20.93 -31.82
CA GLN A 494 14.81 22.15 -31.05
C GLN A 494 16.19 22.18 -30.35
N PRO A 495 17.03 23.21 -30.58
CA PRO A 495 18.38 23.30 -30.00
C PRO A 495 18.40 23.17 -28.47
N LEU A 496 17.41 23.75 -27.79
CA LEU A 496 17.23 23.71 -26.33
C LEU A 496 17.00 22.30 -25.77
N CYS A 497 16.43 21.39 -26.57
CA CYS A 497 16.09 20.03 -26.15
C CYS A 497 17.21 19.03 -26.45
N SER A 498 17.92 19.22 -27.57
CA SER A 498 18.93 18.26 -28.05
C SER A 498 20.04 17.93 -27.03
N SER A 499 20.51 18.92 -26.26
CA SER A 499 21.65 18.77 -25.34
C SER A 499 21.42 17.73 -24.23
N CYS A 500 20.19 17.66 -23.69
CA CYS A 500 19.82 16.72 -22.63
C CYS A 500 19.32 15.40 -23.20
N HIS A 501 18.51 15.47 -24.25
CA HIS A 501 17.91 14.31 -24.90
C HIS A 501 18.95 13.39 -25.58
N ASN A 502 20.10 13.92 -26.02
CA ASN A 502 21.18 13.11 -26.59
C ASN A 502 21.73 12.05 -25.62
N ARG A 503 21.63 12.27 -24.31
CA ARG A 503 22.07 11.30 -23.28
C ARG A 503 20.95 10.38 -22.81
N MET A 504 19.75 10.92 -22.60
CA MET A 504 18.60 10.16 -22.07
C MET A 504 17.93 9.28 -23.11
N ASP A 505 17.63 9.84 -24.28
CA ASP A 505 16.75 9.18 -25.24
C ASP A 505 17.32 7.86 -25.76
N PRO A 506 18.62 7.73 -26.07
CA PRO A 506 19.17 6.43 -26.49
C PRO A 506 18.95 5.33 -25.45
N LEU A 507 19.08 5.66 -24.16
CA LEU A 507 18.86 4.71 -23.06
C LEU A 507 17.40 4.29 -22.96
N GLY A 508 16.48 5.25 -23.06
CA GLY A 508 15.04 4.97 -23.01
C GLY A 508 14.51 4.28 -24.27
N LEU A 509 14.97 4.70 -25.46
CA LEU A 509 14.58 4.11 -26.74
C LEU A 509 15.04 2.65 -26.87
N ALA A 510 16.15 2.29 -26.22
CA ALA A 510 16.62 0.92 -26.15
C ALA A 510 15.68 -0.02 -25.36
N LEU A 511 14.71 0.53 -24.63
CA LEU A 511 13.71 -0.25 -23.90
C LEU A 511 12.33 -0.23 -24.57
N GLU A 512 12.17 0.36 -25.77
CA GLU A 512 10.84 0.51 -26.39
C GLU A 512 10.19 -0.79 -26.86
N ASN A 513 10.98 -1.87 -26.95
CA ASN A 513 10.45 -3.22 -27.10
C ASN A 513 9.74 -3.73 -25.83
N PHE A 514 9.83 -3.03 -24.70
CA PHE A 514 8.97 -3.25 -23.55
C PHE A 514 7.84 -2.21 -23.53
N ASN A 515 6.59 -2.66 -23.58
CA ASN A 515 5.43 -1.78 -23.48
C ASN A 515 5.26 -1.20 -22.07
N ALA A 516 4.21 -0.41 -21.87
CA ALA A 516 3.97 0.29 -20.59
C ALA A 516 3.62 -0.64 -19.43
N MET A 517 3.25 -1.90 -19.69
CA MET A 517 3.06 -2.95 -18.68
C MET A 517 4.33 -3.77 -18.44
N GLY A 518 5.42 -3.46 -19.14
CA GLY A 518 6.67 -4.21 -19.10
C GLY A 518 6.63 -5.54 -19.86
N SER A 519 5.61 -5.79 -20.69
CA SER A 519 5.58 -6.92 -21.62
C SER A 519 6.43 -6.62 -22.85
N TRP A 520 7.02 -7.66 -23.45
CA TRP A 520 7.72 -7.51 -24.72
C TRP A 520 6.74 -7.27 -25.88
N ARG A 521 7.13 -6.43 -26.83
CA ARG A 521 6.43 -6.13 -28.08
C ARG A 521 7.42 -5.98 -29.24
N ASP A 522 7.05 -6.52 -30.40
CA ASP A 522 7.79 -6.32 -31.66
C ASP A 522 7.21 -5.19 -32.52
N LYS A 523 6.01 -4.72 -32.17
CA LYS A 523 5.27 -3.70 -32.93
C LYS A 523 4.72 -2.62 -32.02
N GLU A 524 4.74 -1.39 -32.52
CA GLU A 524 3.98 -0.25 -32.00
C GLU A 524 3.10 0.29 -33.10
N ARG A 525 1.79 0.48 -32.85
CA ARG A 525 0.83 0.96 -33.85
C ARG A 525 0.83 0.09 -35.12
N GLY A 526 1.06 -1.22 -34.95
CA GLY A 526 1.19 -2.17 -36.06
C GLY A 526 2.50 -2.04 -36.86
N GLN A 527 3.33 -1.03 -36.60
CA GLN A 527 4.63 -0.82 -37.24
C GLN A 527 5.71 -1.61 -36.51
N GLN A 528 6.62 -2.22 -37.26
CA GLN A 528 7.72 -2.99 -36.71
C GLN A 528 8.66 -2.06 -35.90
N LEU A 529 8.99 -2.45 -34.68
CA LEU A 529 10.04 -1.81 -33.91
C LEU A 529 11.38 -2.41 -34.33
N GLU A 530 12.39 -1.56 -34.52
CA GLU A 530 13.77 -2.01 -34.63
C GLU A 530 14.16 -2.68 -33.31
N PRO A 531 14.62 -3.95 -33.32
CA PRO A 531 15.03 -4.64 -32.12
C PRO A 531 16.31 -3.99 -31.57
N MET A 532 16.15 -3.06 -30.64
CA MET A 532 17.26 -2.62 -29.79
C MET A 532 17.31 -3.57 -28.60
N ALA A 533 17.89 -4.74 -28.82
CA ALA A 533 18.37 -5.49 -27.68
C ALA A 533 19.49 -4.64 -27.06
N LEU A 534 19.27 -4.12 -25.84
CA LEU A 534 20.36 -3.94 -24.89
C LEU A 534 20.96 -5.34 -24.66
N LYS A 535 21.72 -5.83 -25.63
CA LYS A 535 22.75 -6.81 -25.35
C LYS A 535 23.79 -6.00 -24.60
N PHE A 536 23.61 -5.86 -23.28
CA PHE A 536 24.78 -5.80 -22.42
C PHE A 536 25.59 -7.02 -22.86
N SER A 537 26.68 -6.78 -23.60
CA SER A 537 27.53 -7.87 -24.04
C SER A 537 27.91 -8.57 -22.75
N ARG A 538 27.41 -9.79 -22.53
CA ARG A 538 27.74 -10.58 -21.35
C ARG A 538 29.25 -10.52 -21.23
N ALA A 539 29.74 -9.70 -20.31
CA ALA A 539 31.15 -9.50 -20.13
C ALA A 539 31.67 -10.87 -19.67
N ARG A 540 32.33 -11.57 -20.58
CA ARG A 540 33.08 -12.78 -20.25
C ARG A 540 34.38 -12.39 -19.59
#